data_AF-A0A5N0EPC1-F1
#
_entry.id   AF-A0A5N0EPC1-F1
#
_cell.length_a   1.000
_cell.length_b   1.000
_cell.length_c   1.000
_cell.angle_alpha   90.00
_cell.angle_beta   90.00
_cell.angle_gamma   90.00
#
_symmetry.space_group_name_H-M   'P 1'
#
loop_
_entity.id
_entity.type
_entity.pdbx_description
1 polymer ?
#
loop_
_entity_poly.entity_id
_entity_poly.type
_entity_poly.pdbx_seq_one_letter_code
_entity_poly.pdbx_strand_id
1 'polypeptide(L)'
;MTTTREHDTSAGPRKDHKKRTRAAGLERRVTALRAEGATYDQIRETLEITARTVESVLGEVATLHEQGRTHGEIVELVGLPRTTVRRLLSDKRESRVNARSHTAAGLVVEMYGLQIDVLAALLGIDITHARSLARQLRTDAVMLPKLIQVQPGEKWLVPTKETAGSYLGWMPTTLWKPPIKDAEHYRAVAMARVMLVGAEPGAWISERQLRHDAAVAARARKRSSREIGHIHDGRFLGKVSGTYGWWALEVELTAKSAKNMDKALRGALSAARDAEPEPMIGLVYLYRGRDVRRTLDAALERLPAGFRTGLEFVDGDIDEEWAEFLSTRKQMRAATRTPNPNHRRPRRGQSPKDDPR
;
A
#
# COMPACT_ATOMS: atom_id res chain seq x y z
N MET A 1 5.40 57.14 16.07
CA MET A 1 4.26 56.71 15.23
C MET A 1 4.69 55.51 14.42
N THR A 2 4.45 54.30 14.94
CA THR A 2 4.76 53.05 14.25
C THR A 2 3.63 52.09 14.60
N THR A 3 2.72 51.89 13.65
CA THR A 3 1.56 51.03 13.79
C THR A 3 1.97 49.57 13.54
N THR A 4 2.03 48.78 14.61
CA THR A 4 2.09 47.32 14.55
C THR A 4 0.73 46.80 14.09
N ARG A 5 0.73 46.12 12.94
CA ARG A 5 -0.45 45.48 12.35
C ARG A 5 -0.48 44.03 12.83
N GLU A 6 -1.30 43.76 13.86
CA GLU A 6 -1.61 42.40 14.28
C GLU A 6 -2.47 41.72 13.20
N HIS A 7 -1.95 40.61 12.66
CA HIS A 7 -2.73 39.72 11.81
C HIS A 7 -3.48 38.71 12.69
N ASP A 8 -4.77 38.98 12.87
CA ASP A 8 -5.74 38.12 13.54
C ASP A 8 -6.02 36.87 12.67
N THR A 9 -5.45 35.72 13.04
CA THR A 9 -5.76 34.42 12.43
C THR A 9 -7.00 33.80 13.07
N SER A 10 -8.18 34.33 12.73
CA SER A 10 -9.48 33.81 13.19
C SER A 10 -10.05 32.74 12.25
N ALA A 11 -9.36 31.61 12.10
CA ALA A 11 -9.93 30.39 11.52
C ALA A 11 -10.33 29.42 12.65
N GLY A 12 -11.36 29.79 13.42
CA GLY A 12 -11.64 29.22 14.73
C GLY A 12 -12.30 27.82 14.80
N PRO A 13 -12.46 27.28 16.04
CA PRO A 13 -13.18 26.04 16.41
C PRO A 13 -14.69 26.01 16.09
N ARG A 14 -15.21 27.05 15.42
CA ARG A 14 -16.64 27.29 15.22
C ARG A 14 -17.30 26.37 14.19
N LYS A 15 -16.56 25.88 13.18
CA LYS A 15 -17.10 24.98 12.15
C LYS A 15 -17.38 23.58 12.70
N ASP A 16 -16.50 23.07 13.56
CA ASP A 16 -16.66 21.74 14.18
C ASP A 16 -17.74 21.73 15.25
N HIS A 17 -17.89 22.81 16.02
CA HIS A 17 -18.98 22.95 16.97
C HIS A 17 -20.36 22.96 16.27
N LYS A 18 -20.52 23.74 15.20
CA LYS A 18 -21.79 23.79 14.44
C LYS A 18 -22.15 22.44 13.79
N LYS A 19 -21.14 21.67 13.35
CA LYS A 19 -21.33 20.31 12.81
C LYS A 19 -21.73 19.32 13.90
N ARG A 20 -21.08 19.36 15.07
CA ARG A 20 -21.42 18.53 16.24
C ARG A 20 -22.83 18.81 16.79
N THR A 21 -23.22 20.08 16.92
CA THR A 21 -24.56 20.45 17.42
C THR A 21 -25.67 20.00 16.47
N ARG A 22 -25.44 20.06 15.14
CA ARG A 22 -26.37 19.53 14.14
C ARG A 22 -26.47 18.01 14.17
N ALA A 23 -25.34 17.30 14.35
CA ALA A 23 -25.32 15.85 14.47
C ALA A 23 -26.08 15.36 15.72
N ALA A 24 -25.84 15.98 16.88
CA ALA A 24 -26.55 15.67 18.12
C ALA A 24 -28.07 16.01 18.04
N GLY A 25 -28.44 17.05 17.28
CA GLY A 25 -29.83 17.38 17.01
C GLY A 25 -30.53 16.34 16.12
N LEU A 26 -29.84 15.81 15.12
CA LEU A 26 -30.35 14.76 14.24
C LEU A 26 -30.52 13.44 14.99
N GLU A 27 -29.51 13.05 15.78
CA GLU A 27 -29.53 11.84 16.60
C GLU A 27 -30.76 11.81 17.53
N ARG A 28 -31.00 12.88 18.29
CA ARG A 28 -32.18 12.99 19.16
C ARG A 28 -33.50 12.82 18.41
N ARG A 29 -33.61 13.39 17.21
CA ARG A 29 -34.85 13.32 16.40
C ARG A 29 -35.07 11.91 15.84
N VAL A 30 -34.02 11.25 15.36
CA VAL A 30 -34.09 9.86 14.88
C VAL A 30 -34.49 8.92 16.01
N THR A 31 -33.85 9.04 17.18
CA THR A 31 -34.16 8.21 18.35
C THR A 31 -35.56 8.45 18.89
N ALA A 32 -36.04 9.70 18.92
CA ALA A 32 -37.39 10.03 19.36
C ALA A 32 -38.45 9.41 18.44
N LEU A 33 -38.34 9.58 17.12
CA LEU A 33 -39.27 8.99 16.16
C LEU A 33 -39.27 7.46 16.24
N ARG A 34 -38.10 6.84 16.46
CA ARG A 34 -38.03 5.39 16.64
C ARG A 34 -38.72 4.93 17.93
N ALA A 35 -38.56 5.67 19.03
CA ALA A 35 -39.22 5.39 20.30
C ALA A 35 -40.75 5.53 20.21
N GLU A 36 -41.24 6.40 19.33
CA GLU A 36 -42.67 6.54 18.99
C GLU A 36 -43.20 5.43 18.05
N GLY A 37 -42.34 4.47 17.67
CA GLY A 37 -42.71 3.30 16.87
C GLY A 37 -42.54 3.48 15.36
N ALA A 38 -41.95 4.59 14.90
CA ALA A 38 -41.73 4.81 13.47
C ALA A 38 -40.74 3.76 12.89
N THR A 39 -41.01 3.30 11.67
CA THR A 39 -40.10 2.44 10.91
C THR A 39 -38.94 3.25 10.32
N TYR A 40 -37.87 2.58 9.88
CA TYR A 40 -36.73 3.26 9.23
C TYR A 40 -37.15 4.05 8.00
N ASP A 41 -38.12 3.56 7.22
CA ASP A 41 -38.59 4.26 6.02
C ASP A 41 -39.38 5.51 6.38
N GLN A 42 -40.25 5.44 7.40
CA GLN A 42 -40.97 6.59 7.93
C GLN A 42 -40.03 7.64 8.50
N ILE A 43 -38.98 7.25 9.23
CA ILE A 43 -37.97 8.18 9.76
C ILE A 43 -37.20 8.85 8.62
N ARG A 44 -36.81 8.05 7.61
CA ARG A 44 -36.07 8.51 6.43
C ARG A 44 -36.85 9.58 5.66
N GLU A 45 -38.14 9.32 5.44
CA GLU A 45 -39.04 10.24 4.75
C GLU A 45 -39.32 11.49 5.60
N THR A 46 -39.65 11.33 6.87
CA THR A 46 -39.97 12.43 7.79
C THR A 46 -38.81 13.42 7.98
N LEU A 47 -37.59 12.90 8.03
CA LEU A 47 -36.38 13.71 8.26
C LEU A 47 -35.60 14.03 6.98
N GLU A 48 -36.06 13.54 5.83
CA GLU A 48 -35.39 13.66 4.53
C GLU A 48 -33.91 13.21 4.55
N ILE A 49 -33.62 12.13 5.29
CA ILE A 49 -32.28 11.56 5.41
C ILE A 49 -32.17 10.23 4.64
N THR A 50 -31.05 9.52 4.74
CA THR A 50 -30.88 8.20 4.12
C THR A 50 -31.09 7.08 5.13
N ALA A 51 -31.48 5.89 4.68
CA ALA A 51 -31.57 4.70 5.54
C ALA A 51 -30.22 4.37 6.22
N ARG A 52 -29.10 4.73 5.60
CA ARG A 52 -27.75 4.59 6.17
C ARG A 52 -27.54 5.57 7.33
N THR A 53 -28.04 6.80 7.21
CA THR A 53 -27.99 7.78 8.30
C THR A 53 -28.83 7.34 9.49
N VAL A 54 -30.02 6.77 9.24
CA VAL A 54 -30.86 6.16 10.28
C VAL A 54 -30.13 4.99 10.95
N GLU A 55 -29.58 4.06 10.18
CA GLU A 55 -28.80 2.92 10.69
C GLU A 55 -27.56 3.36 11.47
N SER A 56 -26.88 4.43 11.07
CA SER A 56 -25.71 4.93 11.80
C SER A 56 -26.04 5.46 13.20
N VAL A 57 -27.30 5.85 13.43
CA VAL A 57 -27.79 6.32 14.72
C VAL A 57 -28.36 5.16 15.54
N LEU A 58 -29.16 4.29 14.92
CA LEU A 58 -29.92 3.25 15.63
C LEU A 58 -29.19 1.90 15.71
N GLY A 59 -28.42 1.52 14.69
CA GLY A 59 -27.65 0.27 14.64
C GLY A 59 -28.48 -1.02 14.70
N GLU A 60 -29.79 -0.95 14.49
CA GLU A 60 -30.69 -2.08 14.73
C GLU A 60 -30.54 -3.15 13.65
N VAL A 61 -30.33 -2.77 12.38
CA VAL A 61 -30.15 -3.75 11.30
C VAL A 61 -28.91 -4.61 11.56
N ALA A 62 -27.79 -3.98 11.95
CA ALA A 62 -26.57 -4.69 12.33
C ALA A 62 -26.79 -5.59 13.55
N THR A 63 -27.46 -5.07 14.60
CA THR A 63 -27.72 -5.81 15.85
C THR A 63 -28.59 -7.04 15.61
N LEU A 64 -29.68 -6.91 14.86
CA LEU A 64 -30.59 -8.02 14.55
C LEU A 64 -29.90 -9.11 13.71
N HIS A 65 -29.03 -8.71 12.77
CA HIS A 65 -28.24 -9.65 12.00
C HIS A 65 -27.20 -10.39 12.85
N GLU A 66 -26.55 -9.72 13.81
CA GLU A 66 -25.61 -10.35 14.75
C GLU A 66 -26.32 -11.33 15.70
N GLN A 67 -27.60 -11.09 16.00
CA GLN A 67 -28.48 -12.03 16.72
C GLN A 67 -28.94 -13.22 15.87
N GLY A 68 -28.47 -13.33 14.61
CA GLY A 68 -28.78 -14.46 13.72
C GLY A 68 -30.14 -14.37 13.03
N ARG A 69 -30.82 -13.22 13.08
CA ARG A 69 -32.09 -13.02 12.36
C ARG A 69 -31.87 -13.11 10.85
N THR A 70 -32.83 -13.71 10.16
CA THR A 70 -32.85 -13.79 8.71
C THR A 70 -33.12 -12.42 8.10
N HIS A 71 -32.70 -12.20 6.85
CA HIS A 71 -32.99 -10.96 6.13
C HIS A 71 -34.49 -10.63 6.03
N GLY A 72 -35.38 -11.64 6.05
CA GLY A 72 -36.83 -11.41 6.02
C GLY A 72 -37.34 -10.82 7.33
N GLU A 73 -36.95 -11.41 8.46
CA GLU A 73 -37.32 -10.91 9.79
C GLU A 73 -36.80 -9.49 10.03
N ILE A 74 -35.56 -9.19 9.59
CA ILE A 74 -35.00 -7.84 9.73
C ILE A 74 -35.81 -6.83 8.92
N VAL A 75 -36.21 -7.18 7.69
CA VAL A 75 -37.03 -6.32 6.82
C VAL A 75 -38.36 -5.96 7.49
N GLU A 76 -39.04 -6.94 8.10
CA GLU A 76 -40.30 -6.74 8.80
C GLU A 76 -40.13 -5.84 10.04
N LEU A 77 -39.07 -6.05 10.82
CA LEU A 77 -38.83 -5.31 12.07
C LEU A 77 -38.40 -3.85 11.86
N VAL A 78 -37.64 -3.57 10.79
CA VAL A 78 -37.15 -2.21 10.52
C VAL A 78 -37.98 -1.47 9.47
N GLY A 79 -38.80 -2.18 8.69
CA GLY A 79 -39.68 -1.63 7.66
C GLY A 79 -38.95 -1.10 6.43
N LEU A 80 -37.81 -1.69 6.04
CA LEU A 80 -37.06 -1.33 4.83
C LEU A 80 -37.16 -2.40 3.76
N PRO A 81 -37.07 -2.05 2.46
CA PRO A 81 -36.95 -3.04 1.39
C PRO A 81 -35.75 -3.98 1.59
N ARG A 82 -35.92 -5.26 1.22
CA ARG A 82 -34.89 -6.31 1.35
C ARG A 82 -33.56 -5.95 0.68
N THR A 83 -33.61 -5.23 -0.43
CA THR A 83 -32.43 -4.72 -1.14
C THR A 83 -31.65 -3.70 -0.30
N THR A 84 -32.35 -2.81 0.39
CA THR A 84 -31.78 -1.80 1.29
C THR A 84 -31.16 -2.45 2.53
N VAL A 85 -31.86 -3.39 3.18
CA VAL A 85 -31.33 -4.16 4.33
C VAL A 85 -30.06 -4.91 3.93
N ARG A 86 -30.07 -5.60 2.78
CA ARG A 86 -28.87 -6.27 2.25
C ARG A 86 -27.71 -5.30 2.02
N ARG A 87 -27.99 -4.09 1.52
CA ARG A 87 -26.97 -3.07 1.29
C ARG A 87 -26.36 -2.58 2.61
N LEU A 88 -27.19 -2.29 3.61
CA LEU A 88 -26.73 -1.89 4.95
C LEU A 88 -25.84 -2.96 5.60
N LEU A 89 -26.21 -4.23 5.47
CA LEU A 89 -25.42 -5.36 5.99
C LEU A 89 -24.16 -5.64 5.17
N SER A 90 -24.14 -5.27 3.88
CA SER A 90 -22.97 -5.43 3.02
C SER A 90 -21.84 -4.45 3.35
N ASP A 91 -22.07 -3.42 4.19
CA ASP A 91 -21.07 -2.40 4.52
C ASP A 91 -19.88 -2.92 5.33
N LYS A 92 -19.98 -4.04 6.07
CA LYS A 92 -18.79 -4.72 6.63
C LYS A 92 -17.85 -5.24 5.52
N ARG A 93 -18.39 -5.51 4.33
CA ARG A 93 -17.63 -5.86 3.12
C ARG A 93 -17.14 -4.61 2.40
N GLU A 94 -17.92 -3.53 2.31
CA GLU A 94 -17.45 -2.22 1.79
C GLU A 94 -16.31 -1.65 2.67
N SER A 95 -16.38 -1.75 4.00
CA SER A 95 -15.31 -1.24 4.89
C SER A 95 -14.02 -2.04 4.74
N ARG A 96 -14.10 -3.37 4.61
CA ARG A 96 -12.93 -4.23 4.32
C ARG A 96 -12.39 -4.03 2.90
N VAL A 97 -13.26 -3.81 1.91
CA VAL A 97 -12.87 -3.46 0.55
C VAL A 97 -12.17 -2.09 0.54
N ASN A 98 -12.68 -1.12 1.30
CA ASN A 98 -12.08 0.20 1.45
C ASN A 98 -10.74 0.10 2.17
N ALA A 99 -10.62 -0.68 3.24
CA ALA A 99 -9.35 -0.90 3.92
C ALA A 99 -8.30 -1.51 2.98
N ARG A 100 -8.66 -2.54 2.20
CA ARG A 100 -7.75 -3.13 1.20
C ARG A 100 -7.36 -2.15 0.10
N SER A 101 -8.32 -1.36 -0.40
CA SER A 101 -8.06 -0.32 -1.38
C SER A 101 -7.15 0.78 -0.84
N HIS A 102 -7.34 1.18 0.42
CA HIS A 102 -6.47 2.13 1.12
C HIS A 102 -5.05 1.59 1.30
N THR A 103 -4.90 0.34 1.78
CA THR A 103 -3.59 -0.32 1.88
C THR A 103 -2.91 -0.39 0.52
N ALA A 104 -3.62 -0.85 -0.52
CA ALA A 104 -3.06 -0.93 -1.87
C ALA A 104 -2.64 0.44 -2.41
N ALA A 105 -3.43 1.49 -2.16
CA ALA A 105 -3.09 2.84 -2.57
C ALA A 105 -1.83 3.36 -1.86
N GLY A 106 -1.72 3.16 -0.54
CA GLY A 106 -0.52 3.53 0.21
C GLY A 106 0.73 2.83 -0.31
N LEU A 107 0.67 1.51 -0.52
CA LEU A 107 1.76 0.72 -1.07
C LEU A 107 2.20 1.20 -2.46
N VAL A 108 1.23 1.54 -3.33
CA VAL A 108 1.52 2.08 -4.67
C VAL A 108 2.17 3.47 -4.57
N VAL A 109 1.73 4.32 -3.65
CA VAL A 109 2.29 5.65 -3.43
C VAL A 109 3.74 5.58 -2.95
N GLU A 110 4.03 4.70 -2.01
CA GLU A 110 5.38 4.48 -1.47
C GLU A 110 6.38 4.08 -2.57
N MET A 111 5.92 3.38 -3.60
CA MET A 111 6.76 2.90 -4.71
C MET A 111 6.70 3.76 -5.98
N TYR A 112 6.16 4.99 -5.91
CA TYR A 112 5.89 5.89 -7.06
C TYR A 112 4.86 5.35 -8.08
N GLY A 113 4.62 4.05 -8.09
CA GLY A 113 3.73 3.28 -8.95
C GLY A 113 4.09 1.80 -8.84
N LEU A 114 3.24 0.90 -9.33
CA LEU A 114 3.54 -0.54 -9.37
C LEU A 114 3.00 -1.17 -10.65
N GLN A 115 3.73 -2.12 -11.24
CA GLN A 115 3.13 -3.05 -12.20
C GLN A 115 2.14 -3.97 -11.48
N ILE A 116 1.03 -4.30 -12.16
CA ILE A 116 -0.10 -4.99 -11.54
C ILE A 116 0.28 -6.40 -11.02
N ASP A 117 1.24 -7.05 -11.65
CA ASP A 117 1.79 -8.34 -11.19
C ASP A 117 2.55 -8.22 -9.87
N VAL A 118 3.38 -7.19 -9.73
CA VAL A 118 4.10 -6.91 -8.47
C VAL A 118 3.10 -6.52 -7.38
N LEU A 119 2.07 -5.73 -7.70
CA LEU A 119 0.98 -5.43 -6.76
C LEU A 119 0.24 -6.71 -6.32
N ALA A 120 -0.02 -7.64 -7.24
CA ALA A 120 -0.65 -8.91 -6.92
C ALA A 120 0.20 -9.74 -5.94
N ALA A 121 1.51 -9.78 -6.17
CA ALA A 121 2.45 -10.47 -5.29
C ALA A 121 2.53 -9.78 -3.92
N LEU A 122 2.60 -8.45 -3.88
CA LEU A 122 2.66 -7.65 -2.65
C LEU A 122 1.44 -7.87 -1.77
N LEU A 123 0.24 -7.81 -2.35
CA LEU A 123 -1.02 -8.03 -1.64
C LEU A 123 -1.34 -9.52 -1.42
N GLY A 124 -0.55 -10.39 -2.02
CA GLY A 124 -0.75 -11.83 -1.94
C GLY A 124 -2.01 -12.37 -2.59
N ILE A 125 -2.52 -11.68 -3.59
CA ILE A 125 -3.73 -12.04 -4.33
C ILE A 125 -3.40 -12.62 -5.71
N ASP A 126 -4.44 -13.06 -6.43
CA ASP A 126 -4.33 -13.45 -7.84
C ASP A 126 -4.28 -12.20 -8.75
N ILE A 127 -3.62 -12.32 -9.91
CA ILE A 127 -3.49 -11.24 -10.88
C ILE A 127 -4.85 -10.68 -11.35
N THR A 128 -5.87 -11.53 -11.46
CA THR A 128 -7.23 -11.12 -11.84
C THR A 128 -7.86 -10.21 -10.79
N HIS A 129 -7.64 -10.51 -9.51
CA HIS A 129 -8.09 -9.67 -8.40
C HIS A 129 -7.31 -8.35 -8.35
N ALA A 130 -6.00 -8.38 -8.59
CA ALA A 130 -5.19 -7.17 -8.67
C ALA A 130 -5.63 -6.25 -9.81
N ARG A 131 -5.96 -6.80 -11.00
CA ARG A 131 -6.52 -6.02 -12.13
C ARG A 131 -7.88 -5.41 -11.81
N SER A 132 -8.75 -6.14 -11.10
CA SER A 132 -10.05 -5.60 -10.65
C SER A 132 -9.88 -4.47 -9.64
N LEU A 133 -8.96 -4.64 -8.67
CA LEU A 133 -8.59 -3.59 -7.72
C LEU A 133 -8.01 -2.37 -8.42
N ALA A 134 -7.09 -2.56 -9.36
CA ALA A 134 -6.52 -1.50 -10.17
C ALA A 134 -7.57 -0.77 -11.04
N ARG A 135 -8.63 -1.46 -11.47
CA ARG A 135 -9.78 -0.81 -12.12
C ARG A 135 -10.55 0.06 -11.13
N GLN A 136 -10.88 -0.48 -9.96
CA GLN A 136 -11.60 0.24 -8.91
C GLN A 136 -10.86 1.52 -8.49
N LEU A 137 -9.57 1.41 -8.14
CA LEU A 137 -8.75 2.56 -7.71
C LEU A 137 -8.67 3.68 -8.76
N ARG A 138 -8.80 3.35 -10.05
CA ARG A 138 -8.86 4.35 -11.13
C ARG A 138 -10.24 4.97 -11.29
N THR A 139 -11.30 4.17 -11.17
CA THR A 139 -12.68 4.68 -11.15
C THR A 139 -12.89 5.64 -9.99
N ASP A 140 -12.29 5.35 -8.84
CA ASP A 140 -12.38 6.17 -7.62
C ASP A 140 -11.45 7.40 -7.66
N ALA A 141 -10.77 7.65 -8.79
CA ALA A 141 -9.82 8.75 -9.00
C ALA A 141 -8.63 8.80 -8.01
N VAL A 142 -8.33 7.69 -7.34
CA VAL A 142 -7.15 7.51 -6.47
C VAL A 142 -5.88 7.31 -7.32
N MET A 143 -6.04 6.71 -8.50
CA MET A 143 -4.97 6.43 -9.46
C MET A 143 -5.23 7.14 -10.78
N LEU A 144 -4.19 7.32 -11.59
CA LEU A 144 -4.32 7.89 -12.94
C LEU A 144 -5.33 7.08 -13.78
N PRO A 145 -6.16 7.74 -14.60
CA PRO A 145 -7.27 7.08 -15.31
C PRO A 145 -6.79 5.99 -16.26
N LYS A 146 -5.58 6.13 -16.82
CA LYS A 146 -4.94 5.14 -17.70
C LYS A 146 -3.78 4.48 -16.99
N LEU A 147 -3.70 3.17 -17.13
CA LEU A 147 -2.49 2.43 -16.79
C LEU A 147 -1.37 2.80 -17.77
N ILE A 148 -0.14 2.89 -17.27
CA ILE A 148 1.02 3.31 -18.06
C ILE A 148 1.81 2.08 -18.50
N GLN A 149 2.08 1.93 -19.79
CA GLN A 149 3.06 0.96 -20.27
C GLN A 149 4.42 1.66 -20.35
N VAL A 150 5.42 1.15 -19.62
CA VAL A 150 6.76 1.74 -19.59
C VAL A 150 7.82 0.78 -20.13
N GLN A 151 7.66 -0.52 -19.85
CA GLN A 151 8.53 -1.62 -20.31
C GLN A 151 7.67 -2.84 -20.64
N PRO A 152 8.20 -3.91 -21.25
CA PRO A 152 7.48 -5.16 -21.44
C PRO A 152 6.85 -5.71 -20.13
N GLY A 153 5.71 -6.39 -20.25
CA GLY A 153 4.98 -6.95 -19.11
C GLY A 153 3.70 -6.19 -18.74
N GLU A 154 3.22 -6.36 -17.50
CA GLU A 154 1.99 -5.73 -17.02
C GLU A 154 2.10 -4.20 -16.99
N LYS A 155 0.96 -3.52 -17.14
CA LYS A 155 0.93 -2.06 -17.06
C LYS A 155 1.10 -1.57 -15.62
N TRP A 156 1.61 -0.36 -15.48
CA TRP A 156 1.78 0.34 -14.22
C TRP A 156 0.49 1.01 -13.76
N LEU A 157 0.15 0.79 -12.50
CA LEU A 157 -0.79 1.58 -11.72
C LEU A 157 0.00 2.71 -11.03
N VAL A 158 -0.41 3.95 -11.25
CA VAL A 158 0.31 5.15 -10.79
C VAL A 158 -0.67 6.07 -10.06
N PRO A 159 -0.31 6.61 -8.89
CA PRO A 159 -1.21 7.48 -8.12
C PRO A 159 -1.40 8.83 -8.81
N THR A 160 -2.51 9.50 -8.49
CA THR A 160 -2.62 10.94 -8.77
C THR A 160 -1.65 11.71 -7.87
N LYS A 161 -1.34 12.96 -8.24
CA LYS A 161 -0.44 13.80 -7.44
C LYS A 161 -1.07 14.11 -6.08
N GLU A 162 -2.38 14.33 -6.07
CA GLU A 162 -3.21 14.63 -4.92
C GLU A 162 -3.26 13.43 -3.97
N THR A 163 -3.48 12.22 -4.50
CA THR A 163 -3.42 10.99 -3.70
C THR A 163 -2.03 10.79 -3.12
N ALA A 164 -0.96 10.94 -3.91
CA ALA A 164 0.39 10.84 -3.38
C ALA A 164 0.61 11.84 -2.24
N GLY A 165 0.20 13.11 -2.42
CA GLY A 165 0.30 14.13 -1.39
C GLY A 165 -0.47 13.79 -0.11
N SER A 166 -1.67 13.24 -0.24
CA SER A 166 -2.50 12.85 0.90
C SER A 166 -1.92 11.70 1.71
N TYR A 167 -1.33 10.70 1.06
CA TYR A 167 -0.76 9.53 1.75
C TYR A 167 0.61 9.83 2.36
N LEU A 168 1.40 10.67 1.69
CA LEU A 168 2.73 11.05 2.19
C LEU A 168 2.63 12.09 3.31
N GLY A 169 1.59 12.94 3.33
CA GLY A 169 1.51 14.07 4.25
C GLY A 169 2.28 15.31 3.77
N TRP A 170 2.91 15.24 2.60
CA TRP A 170 3.49 16.39 1.90
C TRP A 170 3.22 16.30 0.40
N MET A 171 3.11 17.45 -0.27
CA MET A 171 2.87 17.48 -1.72
C MET A 171 4.19 17.22 -2.49
N PRO A 172 4.32 16.12 -3.26
CA PRO A 172 5.51 15.90 -4.07
C PRO A 172 5.58 16.94 -5.21
N THR A 173 6.68 17.67 -5.33
CA THR A 173 6.79 18.80 -6.26
C THR A 173 7.12 18.38 -7.69
N THR A 174 8.10 17.49 -7.85
CA THR A 174 8.67 17.14 -9.17
C THR A 174 8.53 15.66 -9.52
N LEU A 175 8.83 14.76 -8.58
CA LEU A 175 8.86 13.32 -8.84
C LEU A 175 7.75 12.62 -8.06
N TRP A 176 6.56 12.46 -8.65
CA TRP A 176 5.46 11.69 -8.03
C TRP A 176 5.11 10.39 -8.75
N LYS A 177 5.57 10.20 -9.98
CA LYS A 177 5.44 8.98 -10.79
C LYS A 177 6.82 8.46 -11.21
N PRO A 178 7.01 7.17 -11.51
CA PRO A 178 8.30 6.64 -11.94
C PRO A 178 8.71 7.27 -13.29
N PRO A 179 9.93 7.82 -13.41
CA PRO A 179 10.51 8.21 -14.69
C PRO A 179 10.70 6.97 -15.57
N ILE A 180 10.55 7.13 -16.88
CA ILE A 180 10.70 6.02 -17.83
C ILE A 180 12.09 5.37 -17.70
N LYS A 181 13.14 6.19 -17.56
CA LYS A 181 14.53 5.72 -17.43
C LYS A 181 14.82 4.92 -16.17
N ASP A 182 13.99 5.07 -15.12
CA ASP A 182 14.20 4.44 -13.81
C ASP A 182 13.08 3.42 -13.50
N ALA A 183 12.20 3.11 -14.45
CA ALA A 183 11.04 2.26 -14.20
C ALA A 183 11.42 0.82 -13.86
N GLU A 184 12.46 0.27 -14.51
CA GLU A 184 12.98 -1.05 -14.15
C GLU A 184 13.55 -1.07 -12.74
N HIS A 185 14.26 -0.02 -12.34
CA HIS A 185 14.77 0.16 -10.98
C HIS A 185 13.62 0.17 -9.96
N TYR A 186 12.61 1.00 -10.17
CA TYR A 186 11.44 1.04 -9.27
C TYR A 186 10.67 -0.29 -9.22
N ARG A 187 10.61 -1.04 -10.32
CA ARG A 187 10.03 -2.39 -10.31
C ARG A 187 10.87 -3.32 -9.44
N ALA A 188 12.18 -3.29 -9.59
CA ALA A 188 13.11 -4.13 -8.84
C ALA A 188 13.06 -3.81 -7.33
N VAL A 189 13.06 -2.52 -6.94
CA VAL A 189 12.88 -2.14 -5.53
C VAL A 189 11.53 -2.60 -4.99
N ALA A 190 10.46 -2.56 -5.79
CA ALA A 190 9.17 -3.10 -5.38
C ALA A 190 9.18 -4.62 -5.22
N MET A 191 9.87 -5.36 -6.09
CA MET A 191 10.09 -6.80 -5.94
C MET A 191 10.86 -7.11 -4.64
N ALA A 192 11.92 -6.35 -4.35
CA ALA A 192 12.68 -6.47 -3.12
C ALA A 192 11.80 -6.26 -1.88
N ARG A 193 10.98 -5.20 -1.86
CA ARG A 193 10.01 -4.98 -0.78
C ARG A 193 9.09 -6.19 -0.58
N VAL A 194 8.54 -6.72 -1.67
CA VAL A 194 7.63 -7.89 -1.61
C VAL A 194 8.32 -9.08 -0.93
N MET A 195 9.57 -9.37 -1.30
CA MET A 195 10.33 -10.50 -0.78
C MET A 195 10.73 -10.30 0.69
N LEU A 196 11.15 -9.09 1.05
CA LEU A 196 11.73 -8.80 2.36
C LEU A 196 10.68 -8.60 3.45
N VAL A 197 9.61 -7.87 3.16
CA VAL A 197 8.61 -7.48 4.17
C VAL A 197 7.16 -7.55 3.68
N GLY A 198 6.93 -7.86 2.40
CA GLY A 198 5.59 -7.92 1.83
C GLY A 198 4.84 -6.60 2.00
N ALA A 199 3.57 -6.70 2.40
CA ALA A 199 2.68 -5.56 2.64
C ALA A 199 2.61 -5.12 4.12
N GLU A 200 3.57 -5.56 4.95
CA GLU A 200 3.55 -5.29 6.39
C GLU A 200 3.63 -3.78 6.69
N PRO A 201 2.64 -3.19 7.40
CA PRO A 201 2.66 -1.77 7.75
C PRO A 201 3.86 -1.41 8.64
N GLY A 202 4.53 -0.30 8.37
CA GLY A 202 5.63 0.19 9.20
C GLY A 202 6.95 -0.58 9.08
N ALA A 203 6.97 -1.72 8.37
CA ALA A 203 8.18 -2.49 8.14
C ALA A 203 9.05 -1.95 6.97
N TRP A 204 8.60 -0.89 6.30
CA TRP A 204 9.26 -0.31 5.12
C TRP A 204 9.29 1.21 5.18
N ILE A 205 10.45 1.79 4.85
CA ILE A 205 10.63 3.22 4.61
C ILE A 205 11.11 3.38 3.17
N SER A 206 10.30 4.02 2.34
CA SER A 206 10.59 4.21 0.91
C SER A 206 11.72 5.21 0.65
N GLU A 207 12.46 5.03 -0.45
CA GLU A 207 13.42 6.01 -0.98
C GLU A 207 12.84 7.43 -1.00
N ARG A 208 11.56 7.56 -1.35
CA ARG A 208 10.87 8.85 -1.37
C ARG A 208 10.78 9.49 0.01
N GLN A 209 10.41 8.72 1.03
CA GLN A 209 10.36 9.18 2.42
C GLN A 209 11.77 9.57 2.88
N LEU A 210 12.76 8.70 2.65
CA LEU A 210 14.17 8.96 2.98
C LEU A 210 14.69 10.25 2.35
N ARG A 211 14.40 10.45 1.05
CA ARG A 211 14.78 11.66 0.31
C ARG A 211 14.07 12.90 0.85
N HIS A 212 12.79 12.79 1.22
CA HIS A 212 12.05 13.88 1.83
C HIS A 212 12.67 14.29 3.17
N ASP A 213 12.91 13.32 4.06
CA ASP A 213 13.45 13.55 5.39
C ASP A 213 14.86 14.13 5.32
N ALA A 214 15.70 13.62 4.42
CA ALA A 214 17.03 14.16 4.18
C ALA A 214 16.96 15.60 3.64
N ALA A 215 16.01 15.92 2.76
CA ALA A 215 15.83 17.28 2.26
C ALA A 215 15.33 18.25 3.36
N VAL A 216 14.44 17.79 4.25
CA VAL A 216 13.99 18.56 5.41
C VAL A 216 15.16 18.81 6.36
N ALA A 217 15.94 17.78 6.69
CA ALA A 217 17.12 17.89 7.55
C ALA A 217 18.19 18.82 6.94
N ALA A 218 18.46 18.72 5.64
CA ALA A 218 19.41 19.59 4.95
C ALA A 218 18.99 21.07 4.94
N ARG A 219 17.67 21.36 4.88
CA ARG A 219 17.15 22.74 4.98
C ARG A 219 17.29 23.34 6.38
N ALA A 220 17.23 22.50 7.42
CA ALA A 220 17.45 22.93 8.80
C ALA A 220 18.93 23.25 9.09
N ARG A 221 19.88 22.71 8.31
CA ARG A 221 21.32 22.97 8.45
C ARG A 221 21.73 24.33 7.85
N LYS A 222 22.81 24.94 8.39
CA LYS A 222 23.40 26.20 7.89
C LYS A 222 23.79 26.07 6.41
N ARG A 223 23.78 27.20 5.68
CA ARG A 223 23.87 27.33 4.21
C ARG A 223 25.01 26.54 3.54
N SER A 224 26.12 26.25 4.23
CA SER A 224 27.32 25.61 3.67
C SER A 224 27.30 24.07 3.64
N SER A 225 26.30 23.38 4.21
CA SER A 225 26.25 21.90 4.25
C SER A 225 24.92 21.30 3.78
N ARG A 226 24.29 21.93 2.78
CA ARG A 226 22.99 21.50 2.22
C ARG A 226 23.06 20.26 1.31
N GLU A 227 24.20 19.60 1.23
CA GLU A 227 24.35 18.41 0.39
C GLU A 227 23.57 17.25 1.00
N ILE A 228 22.64 16.70 0.22
CA ILE A 228 21.95 15.45 0.58
C ILE A 228 22.95 14.33 0.27
N GLY A 229 23.33 13.57 1.29
CA GLY A 229 24.21 12.42 1.15
C GLY A 229 23.57 11.29 0.33
N HIS A 230 24.20 10.12 0.35
CA HIS A 230 23.63 8.93 -0.28
C HIS A 230 22.27 8.58 0.34
N ILE A 231 21.30 8.19 -0.50
CA ILE A 231 19.96 7.77 -0.10
C ILE A 231 19.74 6.35 -0.61
N HIS A 232 19.37 5.46 0.30
CA HIS A 232 19.04 4.07 -0.02
C HIS A 232 17.73 3.95 -0.80
N ASP A 233 17.60 2.86 -1.55
CA ASP A 233 16.37 2.53 -2.28
C ASP A 233 15.21 2.15 -1.35
N GLY A 234 15.55 1.76 -0.12
CA GLY A 234 14.62 1.61 0.98
C GLY A 234 15.35 1.30 2.28
N ARG A 235 14.62 1.37 3.38
CA ARG A 235 14.99 0.73 4.64
C ARG A 235 13.86 -0.20 5.05
N PHE A 236 14.18 -1.32 5.67
CA PHE A 236 13.18 -2.26 6.11
C PHE A 236 13.52 -2.87 7.47
N LEU A 237 12.48 -3.17 8.24
CA LEU A 237 12.59 -3.86 9.51
C LEU A 237 12.24 -5.32 9.29
N GLY A 238 13.21 -6.21 9.45
CA GLY A 238 13.02 -7.61 9.12
C GLY A 238 14.18 -8.50 9.53
N LYS A 239 14.05 -9.78 9.18
CA LYS A 239 15.07 -10.79 9.46
C LYS A 239 15.80 -11.15 8.16
N VAL A 240 17.12 -10.98 8.16
CA VAL A 240 18.00 -11.42 7.06
C VAL A 240 19.10 -12.28 7.67
N SER A 241 19.39 -13.44 7.06
CA SER A 241 20.46 -14.36 7.50
C SER A 241 20.41 -14.75 8.99
N GLY A 242 19.25 -14.70 9.63
CA GLY A 242 19.11 -15.00 11.06
C GLY A 242 19.01 -13.78 11.98
N THR A 243 19.41 -12.59 11.52
CA THR A 243 19.47 -11.38 12.32
C THR A 243 18.26 -10.47 12.06
N TYR A 244 17.51 -10.13 13.11
CA TYR A 244 16.38 -9.22 13.05
C TYR A 244 16.80 -7.79 13.40
N GLY A 245 16.41 -6.83 12.57
CA GLY A 245 16.70 -5.42 12.79
C GLY A 245 16.39 -4.57 11.58
N TRP A 246 16.83 -3.32 11.61
CA TRP A 246 16.69 -2.42 10.48
C TRP A 246 17.82 -2.62 9.47
N TRP A 247 17.45 -2.77 8.21
CA TRP A 247 18.36 -3.00 7.10
C TRP A 247 18.22 -1.88 6.07
N ALA A 248 19.35 -1.45 5.53
CA ALA A 248 19.37 -0.66 4.31
C ALA A 248 19.23 -1.57 3.08
N LEU A 249 18.56 -1.10 2.04
CA LEU A 249 18.47 -1.77 0.74
C LEU A 249 19.10 -0.93 -0.35
N GLU A 250 19.92 -1.59 -1.17
CA GLU A 250 20.36 -1.10 -2.47
C GLU A 250 19.96 -2.09 -3.56
N VAL A 251 19.57 -1.56 -4.72
CA VAL A 251 19.27 -2.34 -5.93
C VAL A 251 20.13 -1.83 -7.08
N GLU A 252 20.85 -2.72 -7.76
CA GLU A 252 21.69 -2.36 -8.89
C GLU A 252 21.40 -3.22 -10.12
N LEU A 253 20.88 -2.59 -11.18
CA LEU A 253 20.48 -3.31 -12.38
C LEU A 253 21.50 -3.25 -13.52
N THR A 254 22.48 -2.36 -13.44
CA THR A 254 23.44 -2.15 -14.53
C THR A 254 24.84 -2.03 -13.99
N ALA A 255 25.79 -2.71 -14.63
CA ALA A 255 27.18 -2.67 -14.21
C ALA A 255 27.73 -1.26 -14.32
N LYS A 256 28.30 -0.77 -13.22
CA LYS A 256 28.98 0.53 -13.16
C LYS A 256 30.46 0.36 -13.47
N SER A 257 31.11 1.43 -13.93
CA SER A 257 32.57 1.47 -13.96
C SER A 257 33.14 1.25 -12.55
N ALA A 258 34.35 0.70 -12.44
CA ALA A 258 34.96 0.39 -11.15
C ALA A 258 34.94 1.59 -10.18
N LYS A 259 35.33 2.78 -10.66
CA LYS A 259 35.29 4.03 -9.87
C LYS A 259 33.89 4.38 -9.36
N ASN A 260 32.87 4.20 -10.20
CA ASN A 260 31.50 4.52 -9.84
C ASN A 260 30.91 3.48 -8.88
N MET A 261 31.27 2.20 -9.03
CA MET A 261 30.88 1.15 -8.09
C MET A 261 31.52 1.38 -6.72
N ASP A 262 32.82 1.68 -6.67
CA ASP A 262 33.53 1.98 -5.42
C ASP A 262 32.90 3.19 -4.70
N LYS A 263 32.55 4.24 -5.44
CA LYS A 263 31.87 5.41 -4.89
C LYS A 263 30.47 5.06 -4.35
N ALA A 264 29.67 4.31 -5.13
CA ALA A 264 28.32 3.94 -4.75
C ALA A 264 28.32 3.06 -3.49
N LEU A 265 29.18 2.04 -3.45
CA LEU A 265 29.26 1.10 -2.34
C LEU A 265 29.77 1.76 -1.06
N ARG A 266 30.78 2.63 -1.16
CA ARG A 266 31.22 3.44 -0.01
C ARG A 266 30.10 4.35 0.50
N GLY A 267 29.38 5.01 -0.42
CA GLY A 267 28.23 5.86 -0.09
C GLY A 267 27.14 5.10 0.65
N ALA A 268 26.77 3.92 0.14
CA ALA A 268 25.77 3.06 0.76
C ALA A 268 26.20 2.58 2.16
N LEU A 269 27.42 2.06 2.29
CA LEU A 269 27.91 1.58 3.59
C LEU A 269 28.00 2.71 4.63
N SER A 270 28.51 3.89 4.24
CA SER A 270 28.56 5.05 5.15
C SER A 270 27.15 5.51 5.54
N ALA A 271 26.21 5.59 4.58
CA ALA A 271 24.84 6.00 4.87
C ALA A 271 24.08 5.00 5.75
N ALA A 272 24.36 3.71 5.64
CA ALA A 272 23.79 2.68 6.51
C ALA A 272 24.37 2.76 7.92
N ARG A 273 25.69 2.93 8.04
CA ARG A 273 26.39 3.04 9.34
C ARG A 273 25.95 4.28 10.12
N ASP A 274 25.81 5.39 9.40
CA ASP A 274 25.51 6.70 9.98
C ASP A 274 23.98 6.98 9.95
N ALA A 275 23.16 5.93 9.78
CA ALA A 275 21.72 6.05 9.71
C ALA A 275 21.10 6.44 11.06
N GLU A 276 20.26 7.46 11.03
CA GLU A 276 19.40 7.89 12.11
C GLU A 276 17.94 7.98 11.61
N PRO A 277 16.93 7.93 12.53
CA PRO A 277 17.06 7.68 13.97
C PRO A 277 17.24 6.20 14.32
N GLU A 278 16.85 5.29 13.43
CA GLU A 278 17.06 3.85 13.63
C GLU A 278 18.44 3.44 13.13
N PRO A 279 19.30 2.83 13.97
CA PRO A 279 20.58 2.30 13.52
C PRO A 279 20.35 1.07 12.63
N MET A 280 21.07 1.00 11.51
CA MET A 280 21.02 -0.18 10.65
C MET A 280 21.92 -1.28 11.20
N ILE A 281 21.45 -2.52 11.15
CA ILE A 281 22.27 -3.71 11.47
C ILE A 281 23.05 -4.21 10.25
N GLY A 282 22.63 -3.84 9.04
CA GLY A 282 23.32 -4.22 7.82
C GLY A 282 22.76 -3.60 6.55
N LEU A 283 23.38 -4.01 5.45
CA LEU A 283 23.06 -3.60 4.09
C LEU A 283 22.73 -4.85 3.26
N VAL A 284 21.53 -4.86 2.67
CA VAL A 284 21.16 -5.81 1.62
C VAL A 284 21.40 -5.16 0.27
N TYR A 285 22.18 -5.83 -0.59
CA TYR A 285 22.55 -5.35 -1.91
C TYR A 285 22.05 -6.32 -2.98
N LEU A 286 20.90 -6.02 -3.58
CA LEU A 286 20.35 -6.85 -4.65
C LEU A 286 20.84 -6.36 -6.01
N TYR A 287 21.28 -7.28 -6.86
CA TYR A 287 21.76 -6.94 -8.18
C TYR A 287 21.07 -7.75 -9.28
N ARG A 288 21.23 -7.34 -10.54
CA ARG A 288 20.81 -8.14 -11.69
C ARG A 288 22.01 -8.56 -12.54
N GLY A 289 22.21 -9.87 -12.63
CA GLY A 289 23.12 -10.49 -13.56
C GLY A 289 24.59 -10.47 -13.13
N ARG A 290 25.36 -11.33 -13.81
CA ARG A 290 26.76 -11.64 -13.47
C ARG A 290 27.72 -10.46 -13.60
N ASP A 291 27.43 -9.52 -14.51
CA ASP A 291 28.31 -8.36 -14.71
C ASP A 291 28.27 -7.40 -13.52
N VAL A 292 27.08 -7.14 -12.95
CA VAL A 292 26.94 -6.33 -11.74
C VAL A 292 27.63 -7.02 -10.57
N ARG A 293 27.36 -8.32 -10.38
CA ARG A 293 28.02 -9.14 -9.35
C ARG A 293 29.54 -9.02 -9.39
N ARG A 294 30.15 -9.23 -10.56
CA ARG A 294 31.61 -9.11 -10.73
C ARG A 294 32.12 -7.72 -10.34
N THR A 295 31.41 -6.65 -10.70
CA THR A 295 31.82 -5.29 -10.32
C THR A 295 31.68 -5.02 -8.83
N LEU A 296 30.64 -5.58 -8.20
CA LEU A 296 30.40 -5.50 -6.77
C LEU A 296 31.49 -6.26 -5.98
N ASP A 297 31.75 -7.53 -6.34
CA ASP A 297 32.80 -8.36 -5.74
C ASP A 297 34.15 -7.65 -5.78
N ALA A 298 34.53 -7.14 -6.95
CA ALA A 298 35.78 -6.42 -7.10
C ALA A 298 35.81 -5.12 -6.27
N ALA A 299 34.68 -4.41 -6.13
CA ALA A 299 34.60 -3.22 -5.29
C ALA A 299 34.73 -3.56 -3.80
N LEU A 300 34.16 -4.69 -3.36
CA LEU A 300 34.29 -5.20 -2.00
C LEU A 300 35.73 -5.56 -1.64
N GLU A 301 36.45 -6.19 -2.55
CA GLU A 301 37.88 -6.49 -2.37
C GLU A 301 38.74 -5.22 -2.25
N ARG A 302 38.34 -4.13 -2.91
CA ARG A 302 39.01 -2.83 -2.84
C ARG A 302 38.61 -1.97 -1.64
N LEU A 303 37.61 -2.37 -0.84
CA LEU A 303 37.22 -1.60 0.34
C LEU A 303 38.32 -1.67 1.42
N PRO A 304 38.64 -0.54 2.08
CA PRO A 304 39.56 -0.55 3.21
C PRO A 304 39.10 -1.50 4.32
N ALA A 305 40.06 -2.16 4.97
CA ALA A 305 39.78 -2.98 6.15
C ALA A 305 39.04 -2.13 7.21
N GLY A 306 37.95 -2.67 7.75
CA GLY A 306 37.13 -2.01 8.76
C GLY A 306 36.01 -1.11 8.23
N PHE A 307 35.88 -0.90 6.92
CA PHE A 307 34.77 -0.11 6.35
C PHE A 307 33.39 -0.78 6.55
N ARG A 308 33.40 -2.10 6.82
CA ARG A 308 32.22 -2.93 7.13
C ARG A 308 32.03 -3.20 8.62
N THR A 309 32.92 -2.71 9.49
CA THR A 309 32.85 -3.04 10.91
C THR A 309 31.52 -2.59 11.50
N GLY A 310 30.79 -3.52 12.11
CA GLY A 310 29.50 -3.26 12.74
C GLY A 310 28.29 -3.29 11.81
N LEU A 311 28.46 -3.61 10.52
CA LEU A 311 27.36 -3.85 9.59
C LEU A 311 27.46 -5.23 8.95
N GLU A 312 26.36 -5.97 8.97
CA GLU A 312 26.20 -7.14 8.12
C GLU A 312 26.06 -6.72 6.65
N PHE A 313 26.59 -7.52 5.73
CA PHE A 313 26.44 -7.30 4.29
C PHE A 313 25.94 -8.58 3.65
N VAL A 314 24.81 -8.48 2.95
CA VAL A 314 24.17 -9.60 2.26
C VAL A 314 23.87 -9.15 0.83
N ASP A 315 24.23 -9.96 -0.15
CA ASP A 315 23.96 -9.69 -1.55
C ASP A 315 23.24 -10.87 -2.22
N GLY A 316 22.55 -10.60 -3.33
CA GLY A 316 21.82 -11.63 -4.07
C GLY A 316 21.36 -11.14 -5.45
N ASP A 317 21.16 -12.08 -6.37
CA ASP A 317 20.59 -11.76 -7.69
C ASP A 317 19.07 -11.65 -7.58
N ILE A 318 18.53 -10.47 -7.88
CA ILE A 318 17.13 -10.15 -7.68
C ILE A 318 16.19 -11.02 -8.54
N ASP A 319 16.62 -11.45 -9.72
CA ASP A 319 15.78 -12.27 -10.59
C ASP A 319 15.74 -13.72 -10.10
N GLU A 320 16.85 -14.23 -9.58
CA GLU A 320 16.93 -15.56 -8.95
C GLU A 320 16.08 -15.61 -7.67
N GLU A 321 16.28 -14.64 -6.76
CA GLU A 321 15.53 -14.47 -5.52
C GLU A 321 14.02 -14.34 -5.79
N TRP A 322 13.65 -13.56 -6.81
CA TRP A 322 12.24 -13.38 -7.19
C TRP A 322 11.62 -14.66 -7.74
N ALA A 323 12.36 -15.40 -8.58
CA ALA A 323 11.89 -16.67 -9.11
C ALA A 323 11.68 -17.70 -8.00
N GLU A 324 12.60 -17.78 -7.04
CA GLU A 324 12.47 -18.64 -5.86
C GLU A 324 11.25 -18.23 -5.02
N PHE A 325 11.11 -16.94 -4.71
CA PHE A 325 9.97 -16.41 -3.95
C PHE A 325 8.62 -16.80 -4.59
N LEU A 326 8.48 -16.62 -5.90
CA LEU A 326 7.26 -16.97 -6.62
C LEU A 326 7.00 -18.47 -6.64
N SER A 327 8.06 -19.29 -6.79
CA SER A 327 7.97 -20.75 -6.73
C SER A 327 7.48 -21.24 -5.37
N THR A 328 8.13 -20.78 -4.29
CA THR A 328 7.76 -21.09 -2.90
C THR A 328 6.31 -20.70 -2.62
N ARG A 329 5.91 -19.48 -3.03
CA ARG A 329 4.54 -19.02 -2.86
C ARG A 329 3.51 -19.87 -3.61
N LYS A 330 3.85 -20.30 -4.82
CA LYS A 330 2.99 -21.19 -5.62
C LYS A 330 2.82 -22.55 -4.93
N GLN A 331 3.89 -23.10 -4.37
CA GLN A 331 3.86 -24.35 -3.61
C GLN A 331 3.00 -24.22 -2.34
N MET A 332 3.18 -23.15 -1.55
CA MET A 332 2.36 -22.88 -0.35
C MET A 332 0.87 -22.74 -0.68
N ARG A 333 0.53 -22.04 -1.77
CA ARG A 333 -0.86 -21.91 -2.26
C ARG A 333 -1.43 -23.24 -2.73
N ALA A 334 -0.63 -24.12 -3.33
CA ALA A 334 -1.06 -25.45 -3.72
C ALA A 334 -1.31 -26.35 -2.50
N ALA A 335 -0.43 -26.29 -1.49
CA ALA A 335 -0.55 -27.07 -0.25
C ALA A 335 -1.76 -26.66 0.61
N THR A 336 -2.11 -25.38 0.63
CA THR A 336 -3.29 -24.86 1.36
C THR A 336 -4.60 -25.06 0.61
N ARG A 337 -4.56 -25.49 -0.64
CA ARG A 337 -5.76 -25.72 -1.46
C ARG A 337 -6.37 -27.06 -1.04
N THR A 338 -7.35 -27.03 -0.14
CA THR A 338 -8.17 -28.21 0.16
C THR A 338 -8.75 -28.74 -1.15
N PRO A 339 -8.66 -30.05 -1.45
CA PRO A 339 -9.28 -30.61 -2.64
C PRO A 339 -10.79 -30.36 -2.52
N ASN A 340 -11.32 -29.42 -3.29
CA ASN A 340 -12.74 -29.13 -3.27
C ASN A 340 -13.46 -30.31 -3.95
N PRO A 341 -14.23 -31.15 -3.22
CA PRO A 341 -14.89 -32.32 -3.81
C PRO A 341 -15.92 -31.93 -4.88
N ASN A 342 -16.37 -30.65 -4.89
CA ASN A 342 -17.35 -30.15 -5.85
C ASN A 342 -16.77 -29.76 -7.21
N HIS A 343 -15.45 -29.81 -7.42
CA HIS A 343 -14.86 -29.58 -8.75
C HIS A 343 -14.91 -30.80 -9.68
N ARG A 344 -15.36 -31.96 -9.20
CA ARG A 344 -15.70 -33.13 -10.01
C ARG A 344 -17.21 -33.24 -10.22
N ARG A 345 -17.86 -32.23 -10.80
CA ARG A 345 -19.08 -32.51 -11.57
C ARG A 345 -18.66 -32.65 -13.03
N PRO A 346 -18.73 -33.86 -13.61
CA PRO A 346 -18.65 -33.99 -15.06
C PRO A 346 -19.69 -33.04 -15.65
N ARG A 347 -19.31 -32.30 -16.70
CA ARG A 347 -20.29 -31.58 -17.51
C ARG A 347 -21.34 -32.61 -17.94
N ARG A 348 -22.53 -32.53 -17.36
CA ARG A 348 -23.72 -33.27 -17.79
C ARG A 348 -23.94 -32.89 -19.26
N GLY A 349 -23.60 -33.77 -20.18
CA GLY A 349 -23.77 -33.52 -21.62
C GLY A 349 -22.76 -34.14 -22.59
N GLN A 350 -21.68 -34.79 -22.14
CA GLN A 350 -20.89 -35.65 -23.04
C GLN A 350 -21.39 -37.08 -22.92
N SER A 351 -22.42 -37.41 -23.72
CA SER A 351 -22.71 -38.80 -24.04
C SER A 351 -21.50 -39.39 -24.79
N PRO A 352 -21.14 -40.66 -24.54
CA PRO A 352 -20.17 -41.35 -25.38
C PRO A 352 -20.74 -41.37 -26.80
N LYS A 353 -19.94 -40.94 -27.78
CA LYS A 353 -20.24 -41.26 -29.18
C LYS A 353 -20.02 -42.76 -29.33
N ASP A 354 -21.09 -43.47 -29.62
CA ASP A 354 -21.02 -44.84 -30.10
C ASP A 354 -20.27 -44.82 -31.44
N ASP A 355 -19.18 -45.60 -31.51
CA ASP A 355 -18.50 -45.93 -32.76
C ASP A 355 -19.37 -46.93 -33.55
N PRO A 356 -19.72 -46.64 -34.82
CA PRO A 356 -20.30 -47.65 -35.68
C PRO A 356 -19.19 -48.56 -36.22
N ARG A 357 -19.47 -49.87 -36.14
CA ARG A 357 -18.68 -50.97 -36.70
C ARG A 357 -18.56 -50.90 -38.22
#